data_AF-A0A2W1N7E4-F1
#
_entry.id   AF-A0A2W1N7E4-F1
#
_cell.length_a   1.000
_cell.length_b   1.000
_cell.length_c   1.000
_cell.angle_alpha   90.00
_cell.angle_beta   90.00
_cell.angle_gamma   90.00
#
_symmetry.space_group_name_H-M   'P 1'
#
loop_
_entity.id
_entity.type
_entity.pdbx_description
1 polymer ?
#
loop_
_entity_poly.entity_id
_entity_poly.type
_entity_poly.pdbx_seq_one_letter_code
_entity_poly.pdbx_strand_id
1 'polypeptide(L)'
;MQTKIVNPNVSNFVKSLRDIGYSLEVAVADILDNSIAAGASQIDIHMVSEPKLIFCMLDNGIGMSSNELVEAMRLATKDPDSDRAKNDLGRFGLGLKMASFSQCKKLTVISKKNGKISARQWDLDFISKEEKWLLISLDTIAISKIPLFKELQKQDSGTLVVWQEIDGFSSSNLTDSIDKLRKHLSLVFHRFLEGIIGIKKLSIKINKSQLKPFNPFNVNHPATQQLSNEKIKVHDETIIIQPFILPHHSKVSQQEYEQYATEEGYTKSQGFYLYRANRLLIYGTWWGLHRATDVHKLVRVRIDISNSMDKYWRIDIKKSTANPVSDLKDDLKRIIKQITEIGSRPYTGRGRKIEDKLSTKFWELESFNGQIRFALNSEHPVLKKLTAQLSDENSDLLNIYLKGLQAYLPLDAIQAQLQQNPHKINQESALSENEIKALAEKLKSSGLDEEYIESLLKTELFKNHKELLRNGK
;
A
#
# COMPACT_ATOMS: atom_id res chain seq x y z
N MET A 1 2.43 33.81 -44.39
CA MET A 1 2.68 33.76 -42.93
C MET A 1 4.14 34.14 -42.70
N GLN A 2 4.43 35.18 -41.92
CA GLN A 2 5.81 35.51 -41.54
C GLN A 2 6.17 34.74 -40.26
N THR A 3 7.31 34.05 -40.25
CA THR A 3 7.77 33.23 -39.12
C THR A 3 9.17 33.65 -38.71
N LYS A 4 9.47 33.58 -37.41
CA LYS A 4 10.82 33.81 -36.85
C LYS A 4 11.16 32.67 -35.90
N ILE A 5 12.40 32.18 -35.95
CA ILE A 5 12.91 31.20 -34.98
C ILE A 5 13.11 31.90 -33.64
N VAL A 6 12.46 31.40 -32.60
CA VAL A 6 12.60 31.88 -31.21
C VAL A 6 13.00 30.70 -30.34
N ASN A 7 14.29 30.58 -30.07
CA ASN A 7 14.80 29.52 -29.19
C ASN A 7 14.44 29.82 -27.73
N PRO A 8 14.24 28.79 -26.88
CA PRO A 8 14.06 29.00 -25.46
C PRO A 8 15.32 29.62 -24.85
N ASN A 9 15.16 30.45 -23.82
CA ASN A 9 16.27 30.79 -22.95
C ASN A 9 16.68 29.52 -22.18
N VAL A 10 17.91 29.06 -22.38
CA VAL A 10 18.32 27.72 -21.95
C VAL A 10 18.41 27.66 -20.44
N SER A 11 18.95 28.70 -19.78
CA SER A 11 19.02 28.77 -18.32
C SER A 11 17.64 28.69 -17.65
N ASN A 12 16.67 29.46 -18.13
CA ASN A 12 15.30 29.42 -17.61
C ASN A 12 14.63 28.08 -17.91
N PHE A 13 14.86 27.52 -19.11
CA PHE A 13 14.34 26.21 -19.48
C PHE A 13 14.87 25.11 -18.54
N VAL A 14 16.19 25.09 -18.26
CA VAL A 14 16.80 24.18 -17.28
C VAL A 14 16.09 24.30 -15.93
N LYS A 15 15.90 25.51 -15.39
CA LYS A 15 15.20 25.71 -14.12
C LYS A 15 13.79 25.12 -14.14
N SER A 16 13.03 25.34 -15.21
CA SER A 16 11.69 24.78 -15.37
C SER A 16 11.67 23.25 -15.45
N LEU A 17 12.68 22.62 -16.06
CA LEU A 17 12.77 21.14 -16.11
C LEU A 17 13.03 20.52 -14.74
N ARG A 18 13.67 21.26 -13.82
CA ARG A 18 14.01 20.78 -12.48
C ARG A 18 12.82 20.84 -11.52
N ASP A 19 11.93 21.82 -11.68
CA ASP A 19 10.83 22.11 -10.74
C ASP A 19 9.57 21.23 -10.91
N ILE A 20 9.73 19.98 -11.34
CA ILE A 20 8.60 19.10 -11.71
C ILE A 20 8.04 18.32 -10.51
N GLY A 21 8.68 18.43 -9.34
CA GLY A 21 8.21 17.86 -8.08
C GLY A 21 8.23 16.33 -8.08
N TYR A 22 9.35 15.74 -8.49
CA TYR A 22 9.65 14.33 -8.24
C TYR A 22 10.14 14.16 -6.81
N SER A 23 9.62 13.16 -6.10
CA SER A 23 10.31 12.65 -4.92
C SER A 23 11.48 11.75 -5.34
N LEU A 24 12.43 11.52 -4.43
CA LEU A 24 13.57 10.61 -4.66
C LEU A 24 13.10 9.22 -5.12
N GLU A 25 12.06 8.69 -4.47
CA GLU A 25 11.58 7.33 -4.71
C GLU A 25 11.00 7.18 -6.11
N VAL A 26 10.19 8.16 -6.54
CA VAL A 26 9.62 8.21 -7.89
C VAL A 26 10.73 8.40 -8.92
N ALA A 27 11.71 9.27 -8.64
CA ALA A 27 12.82 9.52 -9.55
C ALA A 27 13.66 8.26 -9.78
N VAL A 28 14.01 7.53 -8.72
CA VAL A 28 14.76 6.26 -8.84
C VAL A 28 13.93 5.19 -9.54
N ALA A 29 12.63 5.08 -9.23
CA ALA A 29 11.74 4.13 -9.90
C ALA A 29 11.67 4.37 -11.43
N ASP A 30 11.71 5.63 -11.86
CA ASP A 30 11.72 6.01 -13.27
C ASP A 30 13.03 5.65 -13.99
N ILE A 31 14.17 5.65 -13.28
CA ILE A 31 15.43 5.11 -13.84
C ILE A 31 15.32 3.60 -13.96
N LEU A 32 14.82 2.93 -12.91
CA LEU A 32 14.71 1.48 -12.80
C LEU A 32 13.81 0.88 -13.92
N ASP A 33 12.75 1.60 -14.29
CA ASP A 33 11.92 1.27 -15.46
C ASP A 33 12.75 1.04 -16.74
N ASN A 34 13.78 1.86 -16.96
CA ASN A 34 14.65 1.74 -18.15
C ASN A 34 15.54 0.49 -18.06
N SER A 35 16.02 0.15 -16.87
CA SER A 35 16.82 -1.07 -16.66
C SER A 35 15.98 -2.33 -16.90
N ILE A 36 14.71 -2.35 -16.46
CA ILE A 36 13.79 -3.44 -16.75
C ILE A 36 13.50 -3.53 -18.25
N ALA A 37 13.25 -2.39 -18.91
CA ALA A 37 13.04 -2.34 -20.36
C ALA A 37 14.27 -2.82 -21.15
N ALA A 38 15.48 -2.58 -20.61
CA ALA A 38 16.75 -3.09 -21.15
C ALA A 38 17.01 -4.57 -20.84
N GLY A 39 16.07 -5.27 -20.19
CA GLY A 39 16.16 -6.70 -19.89
C GLY A 39 17.04 -7.06 -18.70
N ALA A 40 17.39 -6.08 -17.85
CA ALA A 40 18.22 -6.32 -16.67
C ALA A 40 17.56 -7.31 -15.71
N SER A 41 18.37 -8.20 -15.14
CA SER A 41 17.97 -9.12 -14.06
C SER A 41 18.59 -8.77 -12.72
N GLN A 42 19.61 -7.91 -12.72
CA GLN A 42 20.32 -7.44 -11.55
C GLN A 42 20.51 -5.93 -11.63
N ILE A 43 20.19 -5.25 -10.52
CA ILE A 43 20.37 -3.81 -10.36
C ILE A 43 21.03 -3.56 -9.00
N ASP A 44 22.17 -2.86 -9.01
CA ASP A 44 22.90 -2.43 -7.82
C ASP A 44 22.78 -0.90 -7.69
N ILE A 45 22.10 -0.46 -6.63
CA ILE A 45 21.98 0.94 -6.24
C ILE A 45 22.99 1.20 -5.11
N HIS A 46 23.78 2.25 -5.28
CA HIS A 46 24.74 2.73 -4.30
C HIS A 46 24.49 4.20 -4.00
N MET A 47 24.26 4.51 -2.73
CA MET A 47 23.97 5.85 -2.23
C MET A 47 24.82 6.12 -0.99
N VAL A 48 25.73 7.10 -1.07
CA VAL A 48 26.60 7.48 0.04
C VAL A 48 26.72 9.00 0.13
N SER A 49 26.91 9.50 1.35
CA SER A 49 27.06 10.93 1.66
C SER A 49 28.51 11.40 1.69
N GLU A 50 29.48 10.48 1.79
CA GLU A 50 30.91 10.78 1.93
C GLU A 50 31.73 10.19 0.78
N PRO A 51 32.74 10.92 0.26
CA PRO A 51 33.16 12.29 0.63
C PRO A 51 32.22 13.39 0.11
N LYS A 52 31.30 13.04 -0.81
CA LYS A 52 30.19 13.89 -1.27
C LYS A 52 28.99 13.01 -1.57
N LEU A 53 27.79 13.58 -1.48
CA LEU A 53 26.55 12.89 -1.83
C LEU A 53 26.58 12.43 -3.29
N ILE A 54 26.43 11.13 -3.49
CA ILE A 54 26.41 10.49 -4.80
C ILE A 54 25.37 9.37 -4.82
N PHE A 55 24.70 9.24 -5.96
CA PHE A 55 23.85 8.11 -6.28
C PHE A 55 24.39 7.45 -7.54
N CYS A 56 24.56 6.13 -7.49
CA CYS A 56 24.91 5.28 -8.62
C CYS A 56 23.87 4.17 -8.75
N MET A 57 23.42 3.88 -9.96
CA MET A 57 22.59 2.72 -10.27
C MET A 57 23.20 1.96 -11.45
N LEU A 58 23.67 0.74 -11.18
CA LEU A 58 24.25 -0.16 -12.17
C LEU A 58 23.23 -1.25 -12.50
N ASP A 59 22.90 -1.42 -13.78
CA ASP A 59 22.16 -2.58 -14.29
C ASP A 59 23.01 -3.45 -15.22
N ASN A 60 22.62 -4.72 -15.33
CA ASN A 60 23.22 -5.69 -16.25
C ASN A 60 22.41 -5.87 -17.56
N GLY A 61 21.72 -4.83 -18.02
CA GLY A 61 20.95 -4.87 -19.26
C GLY A 61 21.83 -4.91 -20.51
N ILE A 62 21.20 -4.75 -21.67
CA ILE A 62 21.89 -4.84 -22.99
C ILE A 62 22.93 -3.73 -23.26
N GLY A 63 22.90 -2.65 -22.48
CA GLY A 63 23.74 -1.47 -22.68
C GLY A 63 23.49 -0.74 -24.00
N MET A 64 24.32 0.26 -24.28
CA MET A 64 24.22 1.17 -25.43
C MET A 64 25.60 1.45 -26.02
N SER A 65 25.68 1.49 -27.35
CA SER A 65 26.80 2.05 -28.09
C SER A 65 26.87 3.57 -27.93
N SER A 66 27.94 4.20 -28.40
CA SER A 66 28.11 5.66 -28.30
C SER A 66 26.97 6.45 -28.95
N ASN A 67 26.52 6.03 -30.13
CA ASN A 67 25.42 6.69 -30.85
C ASN A 67 24.07 6.45 -30.17
N GLU A 68 23.80 5.21 -29.76
CA GLU A 68 22.59 4.87 -28.99
C GLU A 68 22.53 5.67 -27.69
N LEU A 69 23.66 5.87 -27.00
CA LEU A 69 23.73 6.66 -25.78
C LEU A 69 23.46 8.15 -26.02
N VAL A 70 23.97 8.72 -27.13
CA VAL A 70 23.66 10.12 -27.49
C VAL A 70 22.17 10.29 -27.73
N GLU A 71 21.54 9.38 -28.48
CA GLU A 71 20.09 9.42 -28.70
C GLU A 71 19.31 9.16 -27.42
N ALA A 72 19.76 8.22 -26.59
CA ALA A 72 19.15 7.98 -25.29
C ALA A 72 19.28 9.20 -24.35
N MET A 73 20.27 10.07 -24.53
CA MET A 73 20.45 11.30 -23.74
C MET A 73 19.69 12.51 -24.29
N ARG A 74 19.18 12.45 -25.53
CA ARG A 74 18.36 13.49 -26.14
C ARG A 74 17.02 13.62 -25.40
N LEU A 75 16.52 14.84 -25.29
CA LEU A 75 15.20 15.11 -24.68
C LEU A 75 14.08 14.78 -25.67
N ALA A 76 12.97 14.22 -25.15
CA ALA A 76 11.74 13.94 -25.90
C ALA A 76 11.94 13.09 -27.16
N THR A 77 12.67 11.98 -27.05
CA THR A 77 12.97 11.10 -28.21
C THR A 77 11.83 10.19 -28.65
N LYS A 78 10.78 10.02 -27.84
CA LYS A 78 9.64 9.17 -28.17
C LYS A 78 8.41 10.02 -28.41
N ASP A 79 7.76 9.79 -29.54
CA ASP A 79 6.43 10.31 -29.82
C ASP A 79 5.41 9.64 -28.86
N PRO A 80 4.70 10.41 -28.01
CA PRO A 80 3.69 9.88 -27.09
C PRO A 80 2.56 9.10 -27.75
N ASP A 81 2.34 9.29 -29.07
CA ASP A 81 1.27 8.69 -29.86
C ASP A 81 1.74 7.48 -30.69
N SER A 82 3.01 7.10 -30.61
CA SER A 82 3.55 5.91 -31.29
C SER A 82 3.16 4.59 -30.60
N ASP A 83 3.02 3.51 -31.39
CA ASP A 83 2.73 2.17 -30.89
C ASP A 83 3.85 1.65 -29.96
N ARG A 84 3.45 1.12 -28.80
CA ARG A 84 4.39 0.68 -27.75
C ARG A 84 4.48 -0.84 -27.63
N ALA A 85 5.69 -1.33 -27.37
CA ALA A 85 5.87 -2.72 -26.98
C ALA A 85 5.10 -3.03 -25.68
N LYS A 86 4.59 -4.27 -25.56
CA LYS A 86 3.80 -4.73 -24.39
C LYS A 86 4.53 -4.60 -23.04
N ASN A 87 5.87 -4.56 -23.06
CA ASN A 87 6.72 -4.49 -21.87
C ASN A 87 7.38 -3.12 -21.68
N ASP A 88 7.07 -2.10 -22.51
CA ASP A 88 7.61 -0.75 -22.32
C ASP A 88 6.98 -0.11 -21.07
N LEU A 89 7.82 0.37 -20.15
CA LEU A 89 7.40 1.03 -18.92
C LEU A 89 7.39 2.56 -19.05
N GLY A 90 7.94 3.12 -20.14
CA GLY A 90 8.01 4.54 -20.42
C GLY A 90 7.01 5.01 -21.49
N ARG A 91 6.64 6.31 -21.45
CA ARG A 91 5.76 6.93 -22.47
C ARG A 91 6.43 8.07 -23.23
N PHE A 92 7.05 9.01 -22.53
CA PHE A 92 7.47 10.30 -23.10
C PHE A 92 8.95 10.39 -23.49
N GLY A 93 9.76 9.35 -23.22
CA GLY A 93 11.22 9.41 -23.40
C GLY A 93 11.95 10.40 -22.46
N LEU A 94 11.21 10.99 -21.51
CA LEU A 94 11.68 12.02 -20.59
C LEU A 94 12.02 11.51 -19.19
N GLY A 95 11.46 10.35 -18.77
CA GLY A 95 11.51 9.84 -17.39
C GLY A 95 12.89 9.95 -16.73
N LEU A 96 13.91 9.30 -17.32
CA LEU A 96 15.30 9.36 -16.82
C LEU A 96 15.80 10.79 -16.58
N LYS A 97 15.60 11.70 -17.53
CA LYS A 97 16.22 13.03 -17.51
C LYS A 97 15.52 13.93 -16.51
N MET A 98 14.18 13.97 -16.56
CA MET A 98 13.38 14.79 -15.66
C MET A 98 13.50 14.32 -14.22
N ALA A 99 13.46 13.00 -14.00
CA ALA A 99 13.75 12.39 -12.71
C ALA A 99 15.15 12.81 -12.22
N SER A 100 16.19 12.67 -13.04
CA SER A 100 17.55 13.01 -12.63
C SER A 100 17.76 14.50 -12.37
N PHE A 101 17.26 15.38 -13.23
CA PHE A 101 17.42 16.83 -13.11
C PHE A 101 16.69 17.41 -11.88
N SER A 102 15.62 16.75 -11.45
CA SER A 102 14.95 17.10 -10.19
C SER A 102 15.78 16.77 -8.95
N GLN A 103 16.72 15.82 -9.05
CA GLN A 103 17.51 15.34 -7.91
C GLN A 103 18.94 15.86 -7.90
N CYS A 104 19.52 16.19 -9.07
CA CYS A 104 20.92 16.55 -9.20
C CYS A 104 21.19 17.53 -10.34
N LYS A 105 22.37 18.16 -10.29
CA LYS A 105 22.86 19.05 -11.35
C LYS A 105 23.71 18.36 -12.40
N LYS A 106 24.30 17.20 -12.07
CA LYS A 106 25.15 16.42 -12.98
C LYS A 106 24.62 15.00 -13.12
N LEU A 107 24.08 14.70 -14.29
CA LEU A 107 23.67 13.36 -14.69
C LEU A 107 24.74 12.77 -15.61
N THR A 108 25.42 11.73 -15.15
CA THR A 108 26.34 10.95 -15.99
C THR A 108 25.72 9.59 -16.30
N VAL A 109 25.79 9.17 -17.56
CA VAL A 109 25.41 7.82 -17.98
C VAL A 109 26.61 7.17 -18.65
N ILE A 110 27.02 6.03 -18.12
CA ILE A 110 28.11 5.20 -18.63
C ILE A 110 27.50 3.88 -19.06
N SER A 111 27.67 3.50 -20.31
CA SER A 111 27.10 2.25 -20.83
C SER A 111 28.15 1.40 -21.51
N LYS A 112 28.04 0.09 -21.33
CA LYS A 112 28.91 -0.92 -21.93
C LYS A 112 28.11 -1.80 -22.87
N LYS A 113 28.53 -1.89 -24.13
CA LYS A 113 27.94 -2.77 -25.14
C LYS A 113 29.04 -3.32 -26.04
N ASN A 114 29.02 -4.63 -26.29
CA ASN A 114 30.00 -5.31 -27.15
C ASN A 114 31.46 -4.97 -26.77
N GLY A 115 31.75 -4.99 -25.47
CA GLY A 115 33.09 -4.69 -24.93
C GLY A 115 33.51 -3.21 -24.94
N LYS A 116 32.74 -2.32 -25.55
CA LYS A 116 33.04 -0.88 -25.61
C LYS A 116 32.26 -0.10 -24.55
N ILE A 117 32.96 0.81 -23.86
CA ILE A 117 32.37 1.72 -22.87
C ILE A 117 32.20 3.10 -23.52
N SER A 118 31.04 3.70 -23.32
CA SER A 118 30.74 5.08 -23.71
C SER A 118 30.17 5.84 -22.52
N ALA A 119 30.57 7.10 -22.35
CA ALA A 119 30.12 7.95 -21.25
C ALA A 119 29.67 9.32 -21.77
N ARG A 120 28.50 9.75 -21.29
CA ARG A 120 27.91 11.07 -21.59
C ARG A 120 27.40 11.72 -20.32
N GLN A 121 27.52 13.04 -20.24
CA GLN A 121 27.11 13.81 -19.06
C GLN A 121 26.31 15.04 -19.46
N TRP A 122 25.20 15.26 -18.75
CA TRP A 122 24.54 16.55 -18.66
C TRP A 122 25.00 17.25 -17.39
N ASP A 123 25.65 18.41 -17.54
CA ASP A 123 25.99 19.32 -16.45
C ASP A 123 25.11 20.57 -16.62
N LEU A 124 24.11 20.71 -15.76
CA LEU A 124 23.09 21.76 -15.88
C LEU A 124 23.65 23.16 -15.62
N ASP A 125 24.68 23.27 -14.77
CA ASP A 125 25.36 24.55 -14.52
C ASP A 125 26.18 24.95 -15.76
N PHE A 126 26.85 23.99 -16.40
CA PHE A 126 27.55 24.22 -17.67
C PHE A 126 26.61 24.62 -18.81
N ILE A 127 25.52 23.90 -19.01
CA ILE A 127 24.49 24.21 -20.02
C ILE A 127 23.92 25.62 -19.83
N SER A 128 23.63 25.99 -18.58
CA SER A 128 23.08 27.30 -18.24
C SER A 128 24.09 28.41 -18.50
N LYS A 129 25.37 28.17 -18.19
CA LYS A 129 26.46 29.13 -18.43
C LYS A 129 26.71 29.37 -19.93
N GLU A 130 26.69 28.31 -20.73
CA GLU A 130 26.96 28.39 -22.17
C GLU A 130 25.73 28.81 -23.00
N GLU A 131 24.55 28.91 -22.36
CA GLU A 131 23.25 29.16 -23.01
C GLU A 131 22.99 28.23 -24.21
N LYS A 132 23.48 26.99 -24.12
CA LYS A 132 23.41 25.97 -25.16
C LYS A 132 23.25 24.58 -24.56
N TRP A 133 22.42 23.75 -25.18
CA TRP A 133 22.16 22.38 -24.75
C TRP A 133 23.31 21.43 -25.18
N LEU A 134 24.43 21.46 -24.45
CA LEU A 134 25.69 20.77 -24.79
C LEU A 134 25.91 19.47 -24.00
N LEU A 135 25.95 18.32 -24.70
CA LEU A 135 26.19 17.01 -24.10
C LEU A 135 27.69 16.74 -23.98
N ILE A 136 28.18 16.53 -22.76
CA ILE A 136 29.62 16.32 -22.51
C ILE A 136 29.98 14.87 -22.78
N SER A 137 31.09 14.64 -23.49
CA SER A 137 31.73 13.33 -23.60
C SER A 137 32.81 13.20 -22.53
N LEU A 138 32.76 12.13 -21.74
CA LEU A 138 33.76 11.87 -20.71
C LEU A 138 34.75 10.81 -21.18
N ASP A 139 36.02 11.00 -20.83
CA ASP A 139 37.07 10.01 -21.06
C ASP A 139 37.12 8.94 -19.94
N THR A 140 37.94 7.92 -20.16
CA THR A 140 38.10 6.80 -19.22
C THR A 140 38.68 7.24 -17.87
N ILE A 141 39.51 8.29 -17.85
CA ILE A 141 40.16 8.78 -16.62
C ILE A 141 39.10 9.41 -15.72
N ALA A 142 38.24 10.27 -16.28
CA ALA A 142 37.15 10.93 -15.58
C ALA A 142 36.18 9.93 -14.93
N ILE A 143 35.85 8.83 -15.62
CA ILE A 143 34.89 7.84 -15.12
C ILE A 143 35.50 6.77 -14.22
N SER A 144 36.82 6.59 -14.24
CA SER A 144 37.52 5.54 -13.48
C SER A 144 37.32 5.60 -11.95
N LYS A 145 37.01 6.79 -11.43
CA LYS A 145 36.82 7.05 -9.98
C LYS A 145 35.36 6.91 -9.54
N ILE A 146 34.43 6.72 -10.47
CA ILE A 146 33.00 6.64 -10.15
C ILE A 146 32.71 5.29 -9.45
N PRO A 147 31.99 5.28 -8.31
CA PRO A 147 31.57 4.04 -7.67
C PRO A 147 30.77 3.14 -8.62
N LEU A 148 30.94 1.83 -8.49
CA LEU A 148 30.36 0.80 -9.39
C LEU A 148 30.95 0.73 -10.81
N PHE A 149 31.91 1.61 -11.18
CA PHE A 149 32.51 1.56 -12.52
C PHE A 149 33.32 0.27 -12.75
N LYS A 150 34.07 -0.20 -11.74
CA LYS A 150 34.83 -1.47 -11.83
C LYS A 150 33.90 -2.67 -12.00
N GLU A 151 32.74 -2.63 -11.37
CA GLU A 151 31.70 -3.64 -11.48
C GLU A 151 31.10 -3.65 -12.90
N LEU A 152 30.79 -2.49 -13.48
CA LEU A 152 30.38 -2.37 -14.89
C LEU A 152 31.46 -2.91 -15.84
N GLN A 153 32.73 -2.64 -15.59
CA GLN A 153 33.83 -3.14 -16.42
C GLN A 153 33.87 -4.68 -16.46
N LYS A 154 33.49 -5.34 -15.37
CA LYS A 154 33.44 -6.81 -15.26
C LYS A 154 32.21 -7.44 -15.91
N GLN A 155 31.14 -6.69 -16.14
CA GLN A 155 29.94 -7.18 -16.82
C GLN A 155 30.15 -7.28 -18.34
N ASP A 156 29.43 -8.15 -19.03
CA ASP A 156 29.47 -8.22 -20.50
C ASP A 156 28.85 -6.97 -21.15
N SER A 157 27.72 -6.54 -20.59
CA SER A 157 26.99 -5.32 -20.93
C SER A 157 26.27 -4.77 -19.71
N GLY A 158 25.91 -3.49 -19.76
CA GLY A 158 25.17 -2.84 -18.67
C GLY A 158 25.17 -1.33 -18.79
N THR A 159 24.44 -0.68 -17.90
CA THR A 159 24.39 0.78 -17.80
C THR A 159 24.54 1.22 -16.35
N LEU A 160 25.41 2.21 -16.14
CA LEU A 160 25.64 2.89 -14.88
C LEU A 160 25.14 4.34 -14.99
N VAL A 161 24.09 4.65 -14.24
CA VAL A 161 23.55 6.00 -14.09
C VAL A 161 24.09 6.61 -12.81
N VAL A 162 24.58 7.84 -12.89
CA VAL A 162 25.25 8.53 -11.78
C VAL A 162 24.67 9.92 -11.61
N TRP A 163 24.29 10.26 -10.39
CA TRP A 163 23.91 11.61 -9.98
C TRP A 163 24.99 12.21 -9.10
N GLN A 164 25.45 13.39 -9.47
CA GLN A 164 26.45 14.16 -8.75
C GLN A 164 25.96 15.60 -8.58
N GLU A 165 26.51 16.32 -7.59
CA GLU A 165 26.00 17.64 -7.18
C GLU A 165 24.49 17.53 -6.90
N ILE A 166 24.14 16.58 -6.02
CA ILE A 166 22.77 16.27 -5.61
C ILE A 166 22.27 17.36 -4.67
N ASP A 167 21.10 17.89 -4.98
CA ASP A 167 20.41 18.95 -4.24
C ASP A 167 18.90 18.71 -4.09
N GLY A 168 18.36 17.60 -4.64
CA GLY A 168 16.96 17.20 -4.42
C GLY A 168 16.70 16.49 -3.09
N PHE A 169 17.75 16.03 -2.40
CA PHE A 169 17.67 15.48 -1.06
C PHE A 169 18.96 15.75 -0.27
N SER A 170 18.86 15.78 1.07
CA SER A 170 19.96 16.12 1.98
C SER A 170 20.73 14.88 2.44
N SER A 171 22.04 15.03 2.64
CA SER A 171 22.90 14.03 3.27
C SER A 171 22.52 13.72 4.72
N SER A 172 21.97 14.71 5.45
CA SER A 172 21.55 14.55 6.85
C SER A 172 20.46 13.49 7.04
N ASN A 173 19.63 13.29 6.02
CA ASN A 173 18.47 12.40 6.05
C ASN A 173 18.66 11.19 5.11
N LEU A 174 19.91 10.86 4.77
CA LEU A 174 20.20 9.83 3.78
C LEU A 174 19.67 8.46 4.19
N THR A 175 19.80 8.07 5.47
CA THR A 175 19.30 6.79 5.99
C THR A 175 17.78 6.70 5.83
N ASP A 176 17.04 7.71 6.30
CA ASP A 176 15.58 7.76 6.16
C ASP A 176 15.14 7.75 4.69
N SER A 177 15.89 8.45 3.84
CA SER A 177 15.63 8.50 2.40
C SER A 177 15.85 7.13 1.75
N ILE A 178 16.89 6.40 2.15
CA ILE A 178 17.15 5.02 1.72
C ILE A 178 16.03 4.10 2.20
N ASP A 179 15.56 4.23 3.44
CA ASP A 179 14.51 3.37 3.97
C ASP A 179 13.16 3.60 3.28
N LYS A 180 12.79 4.86 3.02
CA LYS A 180 11.62 5.22 2.20
C LYS A 180 11.75 4.69 0.79
N LEU A 181 12.92 4.86 0.16
CA LEU A 181 13.21 4.30 -1.16
C LEU A 181 13.06 2.78 -1.18
N ARG A 182 13.61 2.07 -0.18
CA ARG A 182 13.47 0.62 -0.07
C ARG A 182 12.01 0.21 0.02
N LYS A 183 11.21 0.83 0.90
CA LYS A 183 9.78 0.52 1.04
C LYS A 183 9.03 0.79 -0.27
N HIS A 184 9.28 1.93 -0.90
CA HIS A 184 8.65 2.28 -2.17
C HIS A 184 8.98 1.27 -3.28
N LEU A 185 10.26 0.98 -3.52
CA LEU A 185 10.67 0.03 -4.57
C LEU A 185 10.19 -1.39 -4.28
N SER A 186 10.18 -1.80 -3.00
CA SER A 186 9.67 -3.11 -2.57
C SER A 186 8.19 -3.27 -2.93
N LEU A 187 7.41 -2.19 -2.83
CA LEU A 187 6.00 -2.15 -3.18
C LEU A 187 5.78 -2.04 -4.69
N VAL A 188 6.41 -1.07 -5.37
CA VAL A 188 6.04 -0.77 -6.76
C VAL A 188 6.56 -1.78 -7.78
N PHE A 189 7.69 -2.43 -7.47
CA PHE A 189 8.29 -3.49 -8.28
C PHE A 189 8.07 -4.89 -7.67
N HIS A 190 7.15 -5.05 -6.72
CA HIS A 190 6.98 -6.30 -5.97
C HIS A 190 6.82 -7.53 -6.87
N ARG A 191 6.05 -7.45 -7.96
CA ARG A 191 5.86 -8.56 -8.92
C ARG A 191 7.14 -8.99 -9.63
N PHE A 192 8.01 -8.04 -9.96
CA PHE A 192 9.32 -8.33 -10.58
C PHE A 192 10.27 -8.95 -9.56
N LEU A 193 10.26 -8.45 -8.31
CA LEU A 193 11.06 -8.99 -7.21
C LEU A 193 10.62 -10.40 -6.79
N GLU A 194 9.32 -10.69 -6.80
CA GLU A 194 8.75 -12.02 -6.59
C GLU A 194 9.13 -12.98 -7.72
N GLY A 195 9.16 -12.50 -8.96
CA GLY A 195 9.32 -13.34 -10.14
C GLY A 195 8.06 -14.18 -10.39
N ILE A 196 6.89 -13.54 -10.37
CA ILE A 196 5.62 -14.21 -10.63
C ILE A 196 5.59 -14.83 -12.04
N ILE A 197 4.68 -15.79 -12.25
CA ILE A 197 4.58 -16.55 -13.51
C ILE A 197 4.55 -15.61 -14.72
N GLY A 198 5.45 -15.86 -15.68
CA GLY A 198 5.59 -15.06 -16.90
C GLY A 198 6.50 -13.84 -16.78
N ILE A 199 7.11 -13.59 -15.62
CA ILE A 199 8.01 -12.45 -15.38
C ILE A 199 9.37 -12.96 -14.91
N LYS A 200 10.45 -12.46 -15.54
CA LYS A 200 11.81 -12.73 -15.09
C LYS A 200 12.04 -12.07 -13.72
N LYS A 201 12.49 -12.86 -12.75
CA LYS A 201 12.82 -12.35 -11.41
C LYS A 201 13.92 -11.29 -11.48
N LEU A 202 13.66 -10.14 -10.88
CA LEU A 202 14.59 -9.02 -10.76
C LEU A 202 15.23 -9.02 -9.38
N SER A 203 16.55 -8.88 -9.32
CA SER A 203 17.29 -8.70 -8.08
C SER A 203 17.75 -7.25 -7.94
N ILE A 204 17.27 -6.55 -6.92
CA ILE A 204 17.70 -5.18 -6.61
C ILE A 204 18.45 -5.19 -5.28
N LYS A 205 19.62 -4.56 -5.23
CA LYS A 205 20.36 -4.27 -3.99
C LYS A 205 20.49 -2.76 -3.82
N ILE A 206 20.30 -2.28 -2.59
CA ILE A 206 20.61 -0.90 -2.21
C ILE A 206 21.68 -0.96 -1.13
N ASN A 207 22.83 -0.34 -1.39
CA ASN A 207 24.01 -0.39 -0.52
C ASN A 207 24.35 -1.84 -0.11
N LYS A 208 24.40 -2.74 -1.11
CA LYS A 208 24.67 -4.18 -0.99
C LYS A 208 23.57 -5.00 -0.29
N SER A 209 22.58 -4.37 0.34
CA SER A 209 21.46 -5.04 0.98
C SER A 209 20.35 -5.35 -0.01
N GLN A 210 20.00 -6.63 -0.13
CA GLN A 210 18.95 -7.11 -1.03
C GLN A 210 17.59 -6.50 -0.68
N LEU A 211 16.84 -6.09 -1.70
CA LEU A 211 15.46 -5.65 -1.58
C LEU A 211 14.52 -6.85 -1.53
N LYS A 212 13.55 -6.83 -0.61
CA LYS A 212 12.52 -7.88 -0.48
C LYS A 212 11.23 -7.38 -1.12
N PRO A 213 10.47 -8.22 -1.85
CA PRO A 213 9.16 -7.82 -2.36
C PRO A 213 8.19 -7.51 -1.22
N PHE A 214 7.30 -6.54 -1.44
CA PHE A 214 6.15 -6.30 -0.59
C PHE A 214 4.86 -6.30 -1.40
N ASN A 215 4.14 -7.41 -1.33
CA ASN A 215 2.87 -7.60 -2.01
C ASN A 215 1.73 -7.04 -1.16
N PRO A 216 1.02 -5.98 -1.59
CA PRO A 216 0.07 -5.26 -0.73
C PRO A 216 -1.24 -6.01 -0.45
N PHE A 217 -1.42 -7.21 -1.01
CA PHE A 217 -2.68 -7.97 -0.95
C PHE A 217 -2.67 -9.14 0.05
N ASN A 218 -1.54 -9.39 0.72
CA ASN A 218 -1.35 -10.50 1.68
C ASN A 218 -1.87 -11.87 1.16
N VAL A 219 -1.64 -12.18 -0.11
CA VAL A 219 -2.28 -13.33 -0.79
C VAL A 219 -1.93 -14.70 -0.19
N ASN A 220 -0.81 -14.80 0.53
CA ASN A 220 -0.36 -16.05 1.14
C ASN A 220 -0.98 -16.31 2.52
N HIS A 221 -1.65 -15.33 3.12
CA HIS A 221 -2.26 -15.49 4.43
C HIS A 221 -3.63 -16.17 4.32
N PRO A 222 -3.92 -17.26 5.07
CA PRO A 222 -5.16 -18.03 4.94
C PRO A 222 -6.45 -17.24 5.20
N ALA A 223 -6.38 -16.19 6.02
CA ALA A 223 -7.52 -15.31 6.32
C ALA A 223 -7.75 -14.20 5.27
N THR A 224 -6.89 -14.08 4.25
CA THR A 224 -7.10 -13.16 3.14
C THR A 224 -8.19 -13.70 2.23
N GLN A 225 -9.21 -12.89 1.95
CA GLN A 225 -10.27 -13.27 1.01
C GLN A 225 -9.94 -12.71 -0.36
N GLN A 226 -9.58 -13.58 -1.30
CA GLN A 226 -9.48 -13.23 -2.72
C GLN A 226 -10.84 -13.45 -3.37
N LEU A 227 -11.48 -12.38 -3.86
CA LEU A 227 -12.80 -12.46 -4.48
C LEU A 227 -12.69 -12.91 -5.95
N SER A 228 -13.80 -13.02 -6.67
CA SER A 228 -13.75 -13.36 -8.11
C SER A 228 -13.19 -12.20 -8.93
N ASN A 229 -12.45 -12.52 -10.00
CA ASN A 229 -12.00 -11.53 -10.98
C ASN A 229 -13.19 -10.99 -11.79
N GLU A 230 -13.19 -9.69 -12.03
CA GLU A 230 -14.06 -9.03 -12.98
C GLU A 230 -13.26 -8.52 -14.19
N LYS A 231 -13.88 -8.54 -15.36
CA LYS A 231 -13.31 -8.01 -16.60
C LYS A 231 -14.18 -6.87 -17.08
N ILE A 232 -13.59 -5.69 -17.24
CA ILE A 232 -14.26 -4.55 -17.85
C ILE A 232 -13.68 -4.37 -19.25
N LYS A 233 -14.56 -4.30 -20.25
CA LYS A 233 -14.16 -3.91 -21.60
C LYS A 233 -14.25 -2.41 -21.74
N VAL A 234 -13.16 -1.79 -22.20
CA VAL A 234 -13.11 -0.37 -22.52
C VAL A 234 -12.57 -0.26 -23.92
N HIS A 235 -13.44 0.07 -24.88
CA HIS A 235 -13.16 -0.05 -26.31
C HIS A 235 -12.66 -1.47 -26.65
N ASP A 236 -11.49 -1.58 -27.28
CA ASP A 236 -10.90 -2.85 -27.74
C ASP A 236 -10.02 -3.55 -26.69
N GLU A 237 -9.93 -2.98 -25.48
CA GLU A 237 -9.04 -3.45 -24.42
C GLU A 237 -9.83 -4.01 -23.24
N THR A 238 -9.22 -4.95 -22.52
CA THR A 238 -9.83 -5.57 -21.34
C THR A 238 -9.01 -5.25 -20.09
N ILE A 239 -9.67 -4.69 -19.09
CA ILE A 239 -9.11 -4.44 -17.76
C ILE A 239 -9.50 -5.60 -16.85
N ILE A 240 -8.52 -6.11 -16.09
CA ILE A 240 -8.77 -7.17 -15.09
C ILE A 240 -8.80 -6.52 -13.71
N ILE A 241 -9.88 -6.75 -12.96
CA ILE A 241 -10.08 -6.26 -11.62
C ILE A 241 -10.16 -7.43 -10.66
N GLN A 242 -9.32 -7.40 -9.61
CA GLN A 242 -9.25 -8.43 -8.59
C GLN A 242 -9.37 -7.79 -7.21
N PRO A 243 -10.52 -7.94 -6.53
CA PRO A 243 -10.67 -7.49 -5.14
C PRO A 243 -10.06 -8.47 -4.13
N PHE A 244 -9.59 -7.91 -3.02
CA PHE A 244 -9.06 -8.61 -1.84
C PHE A 244 -9.58 -7.97 -0.56
N ILE A 245 -9.90 -8.80 0.44
CA ILE A 245 -10.13 -8.37 1.82
C ILE A 245 -8.98 -8.91 2.68
N LEU A 246 -8.18 -7.99 3.22
CA LEU A 246 -7.05 -8.34 4.09
C LEU A 246 -7.52 -8.94 5.42
N PRO A 247 -6.66 -9.70 6.12
CA PRO A 247 -6.96 -10.24 7.44
C PRO A 247 -7.30 -9.15 8.46
N HIS A 248 -8.25 -9.43 9.34
CA HIS A 248 -8.51 -8.59 10.51
C HIS A 248 -7.35 -8.65 11.52
N HIS A 249 -7.11 -7.57 12.27
CA HIS A 249 -5.99 -7.50 13.23
C HIS A 249 -5.95 -8.71 14.19
N SER A 250 -7.11 -9.21 14.64
CA SER A 250 -7.20 -10.38 15.50
C SER A 250 -6.72 -11.72 14.87
N LYS A 251 -6.34 -11.72 13.59
CA LYS A 251 -5.87 -12.88 12.84
C LYS A 251 -4.40 -12.78 12.42
N VAL A 252 -3.74 -11.67 12.72
CA VAL A 252 -2.34 -11.40 12.35
C VAL A 252 -1.56 -10.92 13.58
N SER A 253 -0.23 -10.98 13.51
CA SER A 253 0.61 -10.34 14.53
C SER A 253 0.56 -8.81 14.43
N GLN A 254 0.94 -8.10 15.48
CA GLN A 254 1.07 -6.64 15.44
C GLN A 254 2.05 -6.18 14.35
N GLN A 255 3.21 -6.84 14.24
CA GLN A 255 4.23 -6.52 13.24
C GLN A 255 3.70 -6.68 11.81
N GLU A 256 2.98 -7.77 11.54
CA GLU A 256 2.36 -8.00 10.24
C GLU A 256 1.25 -6.97 9.96
N TYR A 257 0.42 -6.68 10.97
CA TYR A 257 -0.63 -5.68 10.85
C TYR A 257 -0.05 -4.30 10.49
N GLU A 258 0.97 -3.84 11.21
CA GLU A 258 1.68 -2.57 10.93
C GLU A 258 2.33 -2.56 9.54
N GLN A 259 2.92 -3.67 9.11
CA GLN A 259 3.51 -3.80 7.78
C GLN A 259 2.47 -3.57 6.66
N TYR A 260 1.29 -4.19 6.76
CA TYR A 260 0.22 -4.05 5.77
C TYR A 260 -0.57 -2.74 5.89
N ALA A 261 -0.42 -2.02 6.99
CA ALA A 261 -0.91 -0.65 7.11
C ALA A 261 -0.18 0.30 6.15
N THR A 262 1.05 -0.04 5.74
CA THR A 262 2.00 0.86 5.05
C THR A 262 2.34 2.11 5.90
N GLU A 263 3.17 3.03 5.39
CA GLU A 263 3.57 4.22 6.15
C GLU A 263 2.42 5.16 6.49
N GLU A 264 1.36 5.15 5.67
CA GLU A 264 0.23 6.06 5.80
C GLU A 264 -0.97 5.46 6.56
N GLY A 265 -0.85 4.22 7.04
CA GLY A 265 -1.91 3.51 7.74
C GLY A 265 -2.96 2.85 6.82
N TYR A 266 -3.75 1.94 7.40
CA TYR A 266 -4.73 1.13 6.65
C TYR A 266 -5.77 1.97 5.91
N THR A 267 -6.19 3.09 6.49
CA THR A 267 -7.25 3.94 5.94
C THR A 267 -6.80 4.66 4.67
N LYS A 268 -5.51 4.98 4.53
CA LYS A 268 -4.96 5.57 3.31
C LYS A 268 -4.48 4.53 2.30
N SER A 269 -4.10 3.34 2.74
CA SER A 269 -3.72 2.26 1.82
C SER A 269 -4.92 1.52 1.22
N GLN A 270 -6.16 1.80 1.61
CA GLN A 270 -7.35 1.16 1.03
C GLN A 270 -7.70 1.62 -0.38
N GLY A 271 -8.44 0.77 -1.10
CA GLY A 271 -8.95 1.10 -2.42
C GLY A 271 -8.16 0.47 -3.56
N PHE A 272 -8.07 1.19 -4.67
CA PHE A 272 -7.54 0.70 -5.93
C PHE A 272 -6.01 0.77 -6.00
N TYR A 273 -5.45 -0.23 -6.66
CA TYR A 273 -4.04 -0.44 -6.95
C TYR A 273 -3.91 -0.69 -8.46
N LEU A 274 -3.50 0.33 -9.20
CA LEU A 274 -3.43 0.34 -10.66
C LEU A 274 -2.04 -0.14 -11.12
N TYR A 275 -2.02 -1.24 -11.86
CA TYR A 275 -0.83 -1.84 -12.45
C TYR A 275 -0.83 -1.64 -13.96
N ARG A 276 0.35 -1.32 -14.51
CA ARG A 276 0.61 -1.34 -15.95
C ARG A 276 1.86 -2.16 -16.21
N ALA A 277 1.76 -3.13 -17.11
CA ALA A 277 2.89 -4.02 -17.46
C ALA A 277 3.63 -4.55 -16.21
N ASN A 278 2.86 -4.97 -15.20
CA ASN A 278 3.32 -5.50 -13.91
C ASN A 278 3.96 -4.51 -12.92
N ARG A 279 4.16 -3.26 -13.30
CA ARG A 279 4.56 -2.17 -12.40
C ARG A 279 3.33 -1.57 -11.73
N LEU A 280 3.35 -1.44 -10.41
CA LEU A 280 2.33 -0.66 -9.70
C LEU A 280 2.59 0.82 -9.99
N LEU A 281 1.59 1.51 -10.53
CA LEU A 281 1.68 2.94 -10.79
C LEU A 281 1.14 3.72 -9.60
N ILE A 282 -0.07 3.39 -9.17
CA ILE A 282 -0.82 4.15 -8.16
C ILE A 282 -1.52 3.18 -7.24
N TYR A 283 -1.57 3.50 -5.96
CA TYR A 283 -2.19 2.67 -4.93
C TYR A 283 -2.91 3.51 -3.89
N GLY A 284 -3.78 2.87 -3.11
CA GLY A 284 -4.42 3.50 -1.95
C GLY A 284 -5.41 4.61 -2.32
N THR A 285 -6.10 4.49 -3.46
CA THR A 285 -7.01 5.54 -3.93
C THR A 285 -8.39 5.01 -4.31
N TRP A 286 -9.41 5.81 -4.05
CA TRP A 286 -10.76 5.59 -4.56
C TRP A 286 -11.09 6.51 -5.75
N TRP A 287 -10.16 7.37 -6.18
CA TRP A 287 -10.38 8.41 -7.20
C TRP A 287 -11.64 9.27 -6.96
N GLY A 288 -11.99 9.51 -5.69
CA GLY A 288 -13.19 10.24 -5.30
C GLY A 288 -14.51 9.49 -5.54
N LEU A 289 -14.47 8.22 -5.93
CA LEU A 289 -15.66 7.38 -6.15
C LEU A 289 -16.23 6.81 -4.84
N HIS A 290 -15.44 6.82 -3.78
CA HIS A 290 -15.82 6.34 -2.45
C HIS A 290 -15.12 7.15 -1.36
N ARG A 291 -15.78 7.32 -0.22
CA ARG A 291 -15.18 7.93 0.96
C ARG A 291 -14.28 6.90 1.66
N ALA A 292 -13.04 7.25 1.91
CA ALA A 292 -12.16 6.45 2.76
C ALA A 292 -12.70 6.45 4.20
N THR A 293 -13.05 5.27 4.70
CA THR A 293 -13.58 5.06 6.06
C THR A 293 -12.90 3.88 6.70
N ASP A 294 -12.76 3.87 8.03
CA ASP A 294 -12.11 2.79 8.77
C ASP A 294 -12.81 1.43 8.61
N VAL A 295 -14.13 1.43 8.36
CA VAL A 295 -14.92 0.20 8.15
C VAL A 295 -14.45 -0.59 6.93
N HIS A 296 -13.87 0.08 5.94
CA HIS A 296 -13.41 -0.53 4.68
C HIS A 296 -11.89 -0.65 4.60
N LYS A 297 -11.18 -0.40 5.70
CA LYS A 297 -9.71 -0.25 5.71
C LYS A 297 -8.95 -1.51 5.29
N LEU A 298 -9.60 -2.67 5.28
CA LEU A 298 -9.04 -3.95 4.81
C LEU A 298 -9.26 -4.21 3.31
N VAL A 299 -10.03 -3.36 2.62
CA VAL A 299 -10.35 -3.54 1.20
C VAL A 299 -9.17 -3.09 0.34
N ARG A 300 -8.74 -3.94 -0.58
CA ARG A 300 -7.71 -3.67 -1.59
C ARG A 300 -8.20 -4.19 -2.93
N VAL A 301 -8.08 -3.41 -3.99
CA VAL A 301 -8.55 -3.80 -5.32
C VAL A 301 -7.45 -3.61 -6.34
N ARG A 302 -7.02 -4.71 -6.94
CA ARG A 302 -6.03 -4.68 -8.01
C ARG A 302 -6.71 -4.39 -9.35
N ILE A 303 -6.13 -3.50 -10.13
CA ILE A 303 -6.53 -3.20 -11.50
C ILE A 303 -5.32 -3.39 -12.40
N ASP A 304 -5.41 -4.30 -13.36
CA ASP A 304 -4.36 -4.59 -14.33
C ASP A 304 -4.76 -4.02 -15.70
N ILE A 305 -3.93 -3.11 -16.24
CA ILE A 305 -4.14 -2.45 -17.55
C ILE A 305 -2.98 -2.73 -18.51
N SER A 306 -3.29 -2.69 -19.81
CA SER A 306 -2.31 -2.73 -20.90
C SER A 306 -1.67 -1.35 -21.15
N ASN A 307 -0.55 -1.33 -21.87
CA ASN A 307 0.15 -0.07 -22.18
C ASN A 307 -0.67 0.87 -23.06
N SER A 308 -1.53 0.38 -23.93
CA SER A 308 -2.43 1.18 -24.78
C SER A 308 -3.45 2.00 -23.97
N MET A 309 -3.66 1.65 -22.69
CA MET A 309 -4.72 2.22 -21.86
C MET A 309 -4.35 3.53 -21.15
N ASP A 310 -3.10 4.00 -21.21
CA ASP A 310 -2.64 5.20 -20.49
C ASP A 310 -3.53 6.44 -20.72
N LYS A 311 -4.06 6.60 -21.93
CA LYS A 311 -4.94 7.73 -22.31
C LYS A 311 -6.27 7.73 -21.55
N TYR A 312 -6.81 6.56 -21.22
CA TYR A 312 -8.07 6.41 -20.48
C TYR A 312 -7.90 6.58 -18.96
N TRP A 313 -6.66 6.57 -18.49
CA TRP A 313 -6.31 6.78 -17.10
C TRP A 313 -5.67 8.14 -16.85
N ARG A 314 -5.40 8.94 -17.90
CA ARG A 314 -4.76 10.26 -17.82
C ARG A 314 -3.51 10.25 -16.93
N ILE A 315 -2.68 9.23 -17.08
CA ILE A 315 -1.48 9.04 -16.24
C ILE A 315 -0.48 10.15 -16.55
N ASP A 316 -0.02 10.86 -15.53
CA ASP A 316 0.97 11.92 -15.65
C ASP A 316 2.39 11.37 -15.96
N ILE A 317 3.31 12.26 -16.32
CA ILE A 317 4.71 11.89 -16.66
C ILE A 317 5.39 11.19 -15.46
N LYS A 318 5.08 11.63 -14.24
CA LYS A 318 5.63 11.10 -12.98
C LYS A 318 5.04 9.74 -12.58
N LYS A 319 3.97 9.30 -13.24
CA LYS A 319 3.18 8.13 -12.89
C LYS A 319 2.65 8.19 -11.44
N SER A 320 2.51 9.40 -10.91
CA SER A 320 2.07 9.69 -9.54
C SER A 320 0.56 9.94 -9.46
N THR A 321 -0.05 10.32 -10.57
CA THR A 321 -1.49 10.57 -10.65
C THR A 321 -2.11 9.88 -11.85
N ALA A 322 -3.36 9.45 -11.67
CA ALA A 322 -4.23 8.93 -12.70
C ALA A 322 -5.66 9.29 -12.32
N ASN A 323 -6.49 9.45 -13.33
CA ASN A 323 -7.91 9.70 -13.19
C ASN A 323 -8.64 8.89 -14.28
N PRO A 324 -9.44 7.88 -13.91
CA PRO A 324 -10.21 7.12 -14.88
C PRO A 324 -11.19 8.04 -15.63
N VAL A 325 -11.43 7.73 -16.90
CA VAL A 325 -12.50 8.37 -17.70
C VAL A 325 -13.89 8.04 -17.14
N SER A 326 -14.91 8.82 -17.55
CA SER A 326 -16.30 8.68 -17.11
C SER A 326 -16.81 7.25 -17.17
N ASP A 327 -16.60 6.58 -18.30
CA ASP A 327 -17.20 5.29 -18.61
C ASP A 327 -16.68 4.20 -17.65
N LEU A 328 -15.43 4.34 -17.21
CA LEU A 328 -14.84 3.46 -16.20
C LEU A 328 -15.36 3.73 -14.79
N LYS A 329 -15.74 4.97 -14.47
CA LYS A 329 -16.15 5.34 -13.11
C LYS A 329 -17.41 4.61 -12.68
N ASP A 330 -18.35 4.36 -13.59
CA ASP A 330 -19.61 3.73 -13.24
C ASP A 330 -19.45 2.24 -12.94
N ASP A 331 -18.66 1.52 -13.73
CA ASP A 331 -18.28 0.14 -13.42
C ASP A 331 -17.48 0.04 -12.12
N LEU A 332 -16.52 0.95 -11.90
CA LEU A 332 -15.74 0.98 -10.65
C LEU A 332 -16.64 1.24 -9.43
N LYS A 333 -17.63 2.14 -9.52
CA LYS A 333 -18.62 2.38 -8.46
C LYS A 333 -19.45 1.14 -8.17
N ARG A 334 -19.90 0.42 -9.21
CA ARG A 334 -20.63 -0.85 -9.05
C ARG A 334 -19.80 -1.87 -8.28
N ILE A 335 -18.52 -2.02 -8.64
CA ILE A 335 -17.58 -2.92 -7.95
C ILE A 335 -17.36 -2.47 -6.50
N ILE A 336 -17.12 -1.17 -6.27
CA ILE A 336 -16.98 -0.59 -4.91
C ILE A 336 -18.15 -0.99 -4.01
N LYS A 337 -19.38 -0.86 -4.49
CA LYS A 337 -20.57 -1.19 -3.69
C LYS A 337 -20.54 -2.65 -3.25
N GLN A 338 -20.25 -3.56 -4.17
CA GLN A 338 -20.20 -5.01 -3.88
C GLN A 338 -19.08 -5.37 -2.90
N ILE A 339 -17.88 -4.83 -3.10
CA ILE A 339 -16.71 -5.19 -2.28
C ILE A 339 -16.79 -4.58 -0.88
N THR A 340 -17.37 -3.39 -0.72
CA THR A 340 -17.44 -2.70 0.59
C THR A 340 -18.46 -3.35 1.52
N GLU A 341 -19.56 -3.88 0.97
CA GLU A 341 -20.52 -4.73 1.69
C GLU A 341 -19.87 -6.00 2.26
N ILE A 342 -18.88 -6.56 1.56
CA ILE A 342 -18.11 -7.73 2.03
C ILE A 342 -17.02 -7.29 3.00
N GLY A 343 -16.27 -6.24 2.66
CA GLY A 343 -15.13 -5.73 3.41
C GLY A 343 -15.47 -5.11 4.76
N SER A 344 -16.73 -4.74 4.98
CA SER A 344 -17.23 -4.29 6.29
C SER A 344 -17.56 -5.44 7.26
N ARG A 345 -17.73 -6.68 6.77
CA ARG A 345 -18.12 -7.84 7.58
C ARG A 345 -17.15 -8.18 8.71
N PRO A 346 -15.81 -8.09 8.54
CA PRO A 346 -14.86 -8.32 9.63
C PRO A 346 -15.09 -7.40 10.86
N TYR A 347 -15.60 -6.19 10.65
CA TYR A 347 -15.89 -5.23 11.73
C TYR A 347 -17.34 -5.26 12.21
N THR A 348 -18.29 -5.49 11.31
CA THR A 348 -19.72 -5.52 11.64
C THR A 348 -20.20 -6.88 12.17
N GLY A 349 -19.44 -7.96 11.97
CA GLY A 349 -19.81 -9.31 12.41
C GLY A 349 -20.01 -9.43 13.93
N ARG A 350 -19.29 -8.64 14.74
CA ARG A 350 -19.51 -8.58 16.20
C ARG A 350 -20.77 -7.78 16.56
N GLY A 351 -21.10 -6.73 15.82
CA GLY A 351 -22.39 -6.02 15.95
C GLY A 351 -23.58 -6.92 15.61
N ARG A 352 -23.49 -7.72 14.55
CA ARG A 352 -24.50 -8.75 14.20
C ARG A 352 -24.63 -9.83 15.26
N LYS A 353 -23.56 -10.12 16.01
CA LYS A 353 -23.70 -10.98 17.19
C LYS A 353 -24.61 -10.33 18.20
N ILE A 354 -24.61 -9.02 18.44
CA ILE A 354 -25.53 -8.39 19.41
C ILE A 354 -27.01 -8.56 18.96
N GLU A 355 -27.27 -8.54 17.66
CA GLU A 355 -28.62 -8.71 17.08
C GLU A 355 -29.06 -10.19 16.87
N ASP A 356 -28.21 -11.17 17.18
CA ASP A 356 -28.51 -12.60 16.98
C ASP A 356 -29.59 -13.09 17.96
N LYS A 357 -30.81 -13.29 17.44
CA LYS A 357 -31.99 -13.77 18.20
C LYS A 357 -31.88 -15.21 18.71
N LEU A 358 -30.90 -16.01 18.25
CA LEU A 358 -30.75 -17.41 18.66
C LEU A 358 -30.02 -17.58 19.99
N SER A 359 -29.45 -16.50 20.55
CA SER A 359 -28.76 -16.54 21.84
C SER A 359 -29.12 -15.33 22.69
N THR A 360 -29.28 -15.57 23.99
CA THR A 360 -29.51 -14.52 24.98
C THR A 360 -28.18 -13.87 25.33
N LYS A 361 -28.12 -12.54 25.27
CA LYS A 361 -26.88 -11.78 25.46
C LYS A 361 -27.02 -10.83 26.63
N PHE A 362 -25.89 -10.39 27.18
CA PHE A 362 -25.83 -9.34 28.19
C PHE A 362 -26.17 -7.97 27.61
N TRP A 363 -25.80 -7.70 26.36
CA TRP A 363 -26.04 -6.44 25.68
C TRP A 363 -27.01 -6.59 24.52
N GLU A 364 -27.81 -5.56 24.28
CA GLU A 364 -28.70 -5.39 23.14
C GLU A 364 -28.63 -3.98 22.56
N LEU A 365 -29.13 -3.80 21.34
CA LEU A 365 -29.27 -2.50 20.71
C LEU A 365 -30.73 -2.05 20.79
N GLU A 366 -30.98 -0.98 21.53
CA GLU A 366 -32.31 -0.38 21.63
C GLU A 366 -32.40 0.90 20.82
N SER A 367 -33.54 1.11 20.16
CA SER A 367 -33.89 2.39 19.56
C SER A 367 -34.60 3.26 20.58
N PHE A 368 -34.05 4.43 20.90
CA PHE A 368 -34.61 5.40 21.81
C PHE A 368 -34.59 6.79 21.17
N ASN A 369 -35.75 7.43 20.99
CA ASN A 369 -35.88 8.75 20.36
C ASN A 369 -35.19 8.88 18.99
N GLY A 370 -35.24 7.83 18.17
CA GLY A 370 -34.57 7.80 16.85
C GLY A 370 -33.05 7.64 16.91
N GLN A 371 -32.48 7.45 18.10
CA GLN A 371 -31.07 7.12 18.31
C GLN A 371 -30.92 5.65 18.73
N ILE A 372 -29.73 5.08 18.57
CA ILE A 372 -29.41 3.73 19.02
C ILE A 372 -28.60 3.82 20.30
N ARG A 373 -28.93 3.02 21.31
CA ARG A 373 -28.13 2.86 22.53
C ARG A 373 -27.77 1.39 22.75
N PHE A 374 -26.59 1.16 23.33
CA PHE A 374 -26.22 -0.14 23.89
C PHE A 374 -26.91 -0.27 25.24
N ALA A 375 -27.83 -1.21 25.36
CA ALA A 375 -28.58 -1.47 26.58
C ALA A 375 -28.19 -2.83 27.18
N LEU A 376 -28.31 -2.96 28.49
CA LEU A 376 -28.20 -4.24 29.16
C LEU A 376 -29.54 -4.98 29.05
N ASN A 377 -29.48 -6.24 28.65
CA ASN A 377 -30.66 -7.08 28.49
C ASN A 377 -31.29 -7.38 29.86
N SER A 378 -32.40 -6.70 30.18
CA SER A 378 -33.15 -6.90 31.43
C SER A 378 -33.75 -8.31 31.54
N GLU A 379 -33.94 -8.97 30.40
CA GLU A 379 -34.50 -10.32 30.33
C GLU A 379 -33.46 -11.42 30.50
N HIS A 380 -32.18 -11.08 30.71
CA HIS A 380 -31.12 -12.06 30.89
C HIS A 380 -31.39 -12.94 32.13
N PRO A 381 -31.37 -14.30 32.03
CA PRO A 381 -31.79 -15.20 33.11
C PRO A 381 -31.08 -14.96 34.45
N VAL A 382 -29.77 -14.70 34.39
CA VAL A 382 -28.96 -14.40 35.60
C VAL A 382 -29.40 -13.10 36.27
N LEU A 383 -29.72 -12.06 35.50
CA LEU A 383 -30.17 -10.78 36.04
C LEU A 383 -31.58 -10.93 36.63
N LYS A 384 -32.51 -11.57 35.91
CA LYS A 384 -33.86 -11.86 36.43
C LYS A 384 -33.82 -12.62 37.76
N LYS A 385 -32.99 -13.67 37.84
CA LYS A 385 -32.86 -14.47 39.07
C LYS A 385 -32.30 -13.65 40.22
N LEU A 386 -31.29 -12.82 39.97
CA LEU A 386 -30.73 -11.91 40.99
C LEU A 386 -31.79 -10.92 41.48
N THR A 387 -32.47 -10.22 40.57
CA THR A 387 -33.48 -9.23 40.91
C THR A 387 -34.65 -9.83 41.72
N ALA A 388 -35.07 -11.05 41.40
CA ALA A 388 -36.14 -11.75 42.13
C ALA A 388 -35.76 -12.15 43.57
N GLN A 389 -34.46 -12.17 43.91
CA GLN A 389 -33.95 -12.55 45.23
C GLN A 389 -33.59 -11.33 46.10
N LEU A 390 -33.60 -10.12 45.54
CA LEU A 390 -33.27 -8.88 46.25
C LEU A 390 -34.54 -8.25 46.84
N SER A 391 -34.37 -7.51 47.94
CA SER A 391 -35.41 -6.60 48.45
C SER A 391 -35.63 -5.43 47.49
N ASP A 392 -36.78 -4.77 47.57
CA ASP A 392 -37.13 -3.63 46.70
C ASP A 392 -36.05 -2.52 46.71
N GLU A 393 -35.58 -2.14 47.89
CA GLU A 393 -34.52 -1.11 48.03
C GLU A 393 -33.20 -1.53 47.36
N ASN A 394 -32.80 -2.80 47.48
CA ASN A 394 -31.57 -3.31 46.85
C ASN A 394 -31.74 -3.50 45.34
N SER A 395 -32.96 -3.84 44.90
CA SER A 395 -33.32 -3.93 43.49
C SER A 395 -33.24 -2.55 42.82
N ASP A 396 -33.77 -1.51 43.47
CA ASP A 396 -33.68 -0.12 42.98
C ASP A 396 -32.23 0.36 42.90
N LEU A 397 -31.42 0.06 43.90
CA LEU A 397 -29.99 0.41 43.89
C LEU A 397 -29.24 -0.29 42.74
N LEU A 398 -29.49 -1.59 42.53
CA LEU A 398 -28.93 -2.34 41.40
C LEU A 398 -29.36 -1.73 40.06
N ASN A 399 -30.65 -1.41 39.91
CA ASN A 399 -31.19 -0.81 38.70
C ASN A 399 -30.54 0.54 38.37
N ILE A 400 -30.31 1.40 39.38
CA ILE A 400 -29.60 2.67 39.21
C ILE A 400 -28.15 2.41 38.77
N TYR A 401 -27.46 1.45 39.40
CA TYR A 401 -26.08 1.11 39.04
C TYR A 401 -25.97 0.61 37.59
N LEU A 402 -26.84 -0.31 37.17
CA LEU A 402 -26.87 -0.85 35.80
C LEU A 402 -27.23 0.23 34.77
N LYS A 403 -28.13 1.16 35.09
CA LYS A 403 -28.41 2.33 34.25
C LYS A 403 -27.19 3.24 34.15
N GLY A 404 -26.44 3.41 35.24
CA GLY A 404 -25.16 4.11 35.25
C GLY A 404 -24.14 3.49 34.29
N LEU A 405 -23.94 2.17 34.33
CA LEU A 405 -23.03 1.47 33.41
C LEU A 405 -23.39 1.69 31.93
N GLN A 406 -24.68 1.72 31.61
CA GLN A 406 -25.16 1.99 30.25
C GLN A 406 -24.95 3.46 29.86
N ALA A 407 -25.31 4.40 30.75
CA ALA A 407 -25.21 5.84 30.49
C ALA A 407 -23.77 6.34 30.39
N TYR A 408 -22.84 5.73 31.11
CA TYR A 408 -21.44 6.11 31.18
C TYR A 408 -20.50 5.11 30.49
N LEU A 409 -21.02 4.31 29.55
CA LEU A 409 -20.18 3.43 28.72
C LEU A 409 -19.15 4.30 27.97
N PRO A 410 -17.83 4.08 28.16
CA PRO A 410 -16.81 5.01 27.69
C PRO A 410 -16.49 4.80 26.20
N LEU A 411 -17.48 5.07 25.34
CA LEU A 411 -17.44 4.81 23.90
C LEU A 411 -16.24 5.49 23.22
N ASP A 412 -15.96 6.74 23.56
CA ASP A 412 -14.84 7.50 22.99
C ASP A 412 -13.49 6.88 23.35
N ALA A 413 -13.33 6.42 24.60
CA ALA A 413 -12.10 5.76 25.05
C ALA A 413 -11.93 4.39 24.38
N ILE A 414 -13.02 3.61 24.26
CA ILE A 414 -13.03 2.32 23.55
C ILE A 414 -12.63 2.53 22.09
N GLN A 415 -13.22 3.53 21.41
CA GLN A 415 -12.89 3.86 20.03
C GLN A 415 -11.44 4.27 19.87
N ALA A 416 -10.94 5.18 20.72
CA ALA A 416 -9.55 5.63 20.68
C ALA A 416 -8.57 4.47 20.86
N GLN A 417 -8.82 3.58 21.82
CA GLN A 417 -7.94 2.44 22.08
C GLN A 417 -8.00 1.38 20.96
N LEU A 418 -9.17 1.14 20.36
CA LEU A 418 -9.30 0.25 19.19
C LEU A 418 -8.58 0.80 17.95
N GLN A 419 -8.51 2.12 17.81
CA GLN A 419 -7.79 2.77 16.71
C GLN A 419 -6.28 2.76 16.94
N GLN A 420 -5.81 3.05 18.16
CA GLN A 420 -4.39 3.18 18.46
C GLN A 420 -3.71 1.83 18.77
N ASN A 421 -4.37 0.96 19.53
CA ASN A 421 -3.78 -0.25 20.09
C ASN A 421 -4.76 -1.44 20.06
N PRO A 422 -5.26 -1.87 18.89
CA PRO A 422 -6.29 -2.90 18.80
C PRO A 422 -5.86 -4.24 19.45
N HIS A 423 -4.58 -4.59 19.41
CA HIS A 423 -4.04 -5.81 20.02
C HIS A 423 -3.92 -5.76 21.56
N LYS A 424 -4.00 -4.58 22.19
CA LYS A 424 -3.91 -4.43 23.65
C LYS A 424 -5.26 -4.59 24.35
N ILE A 425 -6.36 -4.60 23.61
CA ILE A 425 -7.70 -4.74 24.18
C ILE A 425 -8.06 -6.22 24.23
N ASN A 426 -8.30 -6.74 25.43
CA ASN A 426 -8.85 -8.08 25.65
C ASN A 426 -10.02 -8.02 26.63
N GLN A 427 -11.23 -7.99 26.09
CA GLN A 427 -12.47 -8.07 26.90
C GLN A 427 -12.93 -9.52 27.11
N GLU A 428 -12.51 -10.45 26.24
CA GLU A 428 -12.95 -11.84 26.29
C GLU A 428 -12.40 -12.57 27.53
N SER A 429 -11.30 -12.08 28.12
CA SER A 429 -10.73 -12.60 29.37
C SER A 429 -11.32 -11.97 30.64
N ALA A 430 -12.31 -11.08 30.55
CA ALA A 430 -12.90 -10.43 31.73
C ALA A 430 -13.70 -11.42 32.61
N LEU A 431 -14.14 -12.54 32.02
CA LEU A 431 -14.75 -13.67 32.70
C LEU A 431 -13.90 -14.90 32.41
N SER A 432 -13.25 -15.44 33.44
CA SER A 432 -12.45 -16.65 33.32
C SER A 432 -13.32 -17.91 33.28
N GLU A 433 -12.81 -18.98 32.65
CA GLU A 433 -13.52 -20.27 32.65
C GLU A 433 -13.79 -20.80 34.07
N ASN A 434 -12.91 -20.50 35.03
CA ASN A 434 -13.09 -20.92 36.41
C ASN A 434 -14.26 -20.19 37.08
N GLU A 435 -14.46 -18.90 36.80
CA GLU A 435 -15.61 -18.14 37.29
C GLU A 435 -16.92 -18.65 36.67
N ILE A 436 -16.90 -19.00 35.38
CA ILE A 436 -18.06 -19.61 34.70
C ILE A 436 -18.39 -20.98 35.32
N LYS A 437 -17.39 -21.80 35.62
CA LYS A 437 -17.57 -23.10 36.31
C LYS A 437 -18.12 -22.93 37.73
N ALA A 438 -17.52 -22.03 38.52
CA ALA A 438 -17.99 -21.76 39.88
C ALA A 438 -19.44 -21.23 39.89
N LEU A 439 -19.80 -20.38 38.92
CA LEU A 439 -21.17 -19.94 38.71
C LEU A 439 -22.09 -21.12 38.36
N ALA A 440 -21.68 -22.02 37.47
CA ALA A 440 -22.45 -23.22 37.13
C ALA A 440 -22.73 -24.10 38.35
N GLU A 441 -21.71 -24.35 39.19
CA GLU A 441 -21.83 -25.14 40.42
C GLU A 441 -22.78 -24.49 41.43
N LYS A 442 -22.65 -23.18 41.64
CA LYS A 442 -23.53 -22.42 42.54
C LYS A 442 -24.98 -22.41 42.05
N LEU A 443 -25.17 -22.32 40.73
CA LEU A 443 -26.51 -22.38 40.14
C LEU A 443 -27.12 -23.77 40.34
N LYS A 444 -26.34 -24.85 40.12
CA LYS A 444 -26.80 -26.23 40.37
C LYS A 444 -27.17 -26.49 41.84
N SER A 445 -26.35 -26.02 42.78
CA SER A 445 -26.60 -26.23 44.22
C SER A 445 -27.81 -25.47 44.75
N SER A 446 -28.26 -24.42 44.04
CA SER A 446 -29.43 -23.62 44.41
C SER A 446 -30.77 -24.25 44.00
N GLY A 447 -30.76 -25.41 43.31
CA GLY A 447 -31.95 -26.01 42.69
C GLY A 447 -32.41 -25.20 41.48
N LEU A 448 -32.34 -25.79 40.29
CA LEU A 448 -32.80 -25.15 39.04
C LEU A 448 -33.91 -26.01 38.45
N ASP A 449 -35.00 -25.37 38.04
CA ASP A 449 -35.95 -26.01 37.14
C ASP A 449 -35.32 -26.19 35.74
N GLU A 450 -35.89 -27.13 34.98
CA GLU A 450 -35.37 -27.51 33.67
C GLU A 450 -35.52 -26.38 32.63
N GLU A 451 -36.54 -25.53 32.79
CA GLU A 451 -36.80 -24.38 31.93
C GLU A 451 -35.72 -23.29 32.07
N TYR A 452 -35.28 -23.01 33.30
CA TYR A 452 -34.22 -22.06 33.58
C TYR A 452 -32.86 -22.57 33.09
N ILE A 453 -32.59 -23.88 33.19
CA ILE A 453 -31.38 -24.49 32.60
C ILE A 453 -31.38 -24.29 31.08
N GLU A 454 -32.49 -24.58 30.40
CA GLU A 454 -32.61 -24.38 28.96
C GLU A 454 -32.47 -22.90 28.55
N SER A 455 -32.94 -21.97 29.39
CA SER A 455 -32.73 -20.54 29.18
C SER A 455 -31.25 -20.14 29.30
N LEU A 456 -30.53 -20.70 30.28
CA LEU A 456 -29.10 -20.45 30.50
C LEU A 456 -28.23 -21.01 29.38
N LEU A 457 -28.56 -22.19 28.84
CA LEU A 457 -27.83 -22.81 27.73
C LEU A 457 -27.89 -21.99 26.43
N LYS A 458 -28.86 -21.07 26.32
CA LYS A 458 -28.96 -20.10 25.22
C LYS A 458 -28.13 -18.83 25.46
N THR A 459 -27.64 -18.61 26.69
CA THR A 459 -26.82 -17.43 27.02
C THR A 459 -25.40 -17.52 26.49
N GLU A 460 -24.74 -16.38 26.27
CA GLU A 460 -23.35 -16.35 25.84
C GLU A 460 -22.35 -16.94 26.86
N LEU A 461 -22.74 -17.02 28.14
CA LEU A 461 -21.96 -17.71 29.18
C LEU A 461 -21.86 -19.22 28.96
N PHE A 462 -22.96 -19.87 28.56
CA PHE A 462 -23.06 -21.34 28.56
C PHE A 462 -23.30 -21.95 27.18
N LYS A 463 -23.50 -21.15 26.13
CA LYS A 463 -23.71 -21.64 24.75
C LYS A 463 -22.59 -22.57 24.27
N ASN A 464 -21.35 -22.31 24.71
CA ASN A 464 -20.16 -23.12 24.41
C ASN A 464 -19.71 -24.01 25.58
N HIS A 465 -20.44 -24.00 26.70
CA HIS A 465 -20.11 -24.71 27.94
C HIS A 465 -21.32 -25.51 28.45
N LYS A 466 -22.03 -26.18 27.53
CA LYS A 466 -23.31 -26.85 27.83
C LYS A 466 -23.14 -27.99 28.83
N GLU A 467 -21.98 -28.64 28.80
CA GLU A 467 -21.54 -29.69 29.71
C GLU A 467 -21.46 -29.23 31.17
N LEU A 468 -21.28 -27.94 31.44
CA LEU A 468 -21.22 -27.43 32.81
C LEU A 468 -22.58 -27.44 33.48
N LEU A 469 -23.67 -27.32 32.72
CA LEU A 469 -25.04 -27.28 33.25
C LEU A 469 -25.78 -28.61 33.09
N ARG A 470 -25.56 -29.34 31.99
CA ARG A 470 -26.14 -30.68 31.79
C ARG A 470 -25.26 -31.72 32.49
N ASN A 471 -25.82 -32.43 33.47
CA ASN A 471 -25.13 -33.58 34.05
C ASN A 471 -24.84 -34.59 32.94
N GLY A 472 -23.59 -35.05 32.82
CA GLY A 472 -23.24 -36.14 31.92
C GLY A 472 -24.13 -37.35 32.20
N LYS A 473 -24.68 -37.94 31.14
CA LYS A 473 -25.03 -39.36 31.16
C LYS A 473 -23.76 -40.16 31.00
#